data_AF-A0A7Z1KGZ6-F1
#
_entry.id   AF-A0A7Z1KGZ6-F1
#
_cell.length_a   1.000
_cell.length_b   1.000
_cell.length_c   1.000
_cell.angle_alpha   90.00
_cell.angle_beta   90.00
_cell.angle_gamma   90.00
#
_symmetry.space_group_name_H-M   'P 1'
#
loop_
_entity.id
_entity.type
_entity.pdbx_description
1 polymer ?
#
loop_
_entity_poly.entity_id
_entity_poly.type
_entity_poly.pdbx_seq_one_letter_code
_entity_poly.pdbx_strand_id
1 'polypeptide(L)'
;MVLDRQGYDDLIMYLTQNLALFEKPGEIKPGAPTIMELIEDDIAENVMLLCEQHSELSTEQRGMIVREVDGIVYDLQEVLSSVTSKQVTIEQHAFIDEFAGLVKNLFDNAVAEGA
;
A
#
# COMPACT_ATOMS: atom_id res chain seq x y z
N MET A 1 -4.12 11.36 9.53
CA MET A 1 -3.33 11.81 8.35
C MET A 1 -4.01 11.14 7.16
N VAL A 2 -3.38 10.52 6.17
CA VAL A 2 -4.04 10.11 4.91
C VAL A 2 -5.26 9.21 5.10
N LEU A 3 -5.33 8.41 6.18
CA LEU A 3 -6.44 7.50 6.48
C LEU A 3 -7.80 8.21 6.63
N ASP A 4 -7.81 9.47 7.08
CA ASP A 4 -9.05 10.24 7.29
C ASP A 4 -9.47 11.05 6.04
N ARG A 5 -8.76 10.89 4.92
CA ARG A 5 -8.97 11.67 3.70
C ARG A 5 -9.75 10.88 2.67
N GLN A 6 -10.58 11.59 1.88
CA GLN A 6 -11.32 11.01 0.75
C GLN A 6 -10.43 10.20 -0.20
N GLY A 7 -9.19 10.65 -0.42
CA GLY A 7 -8.25 9.92 -1.27
C GLY A 7 -7.96 8.50 -0.79
N TYR A 8 -7.97 8.24 0.52
CA TYR A 8 -7.81 6.89 1.05
C TYR A 8 -9.06 6.03 0.85
N ASP A 9 -10.25 6.59 1.09
CA ASP A 9 -11.53 5.92 0.77
C ASP A 9 -11.58 5.50 -0.71
N ASP A 10 -11.10 6.37 -1.61
CA ASP A 10 -11.04 6.12 -3.04
C ASP A 10 -10.06 4.97 -3.37
N LEU A 11 -8.94 4.84 -2.65
CA LEU A 11 -8.02 3.69 -2.81
C LEU A 11 -8.64 2.38 -2.33
N ILE A 12 -9.29 2.36 -1.16
CA ILE A 12 -9.98 1.16 -0.68
C ILE A 12 -11.10 0.75 -1.63
N MET A 13 -11.82 1.73 -2.19
CA MET A 13 -12.81 1.49 -3.24
C MET A 13 -12.16 0.88 -4.50
N TYR A 14 -11.03 1.43 -4.95
CA TYR A 14 -10.28 0.91 -6.08
C TYR A 14 -9.83 -0.55 -5.87
N LEU A 15 -9.31 -0.87 -4.69
CA LEU A 15 -8.97 -2.25 -4.31
C LEU A 15 -10.21 -3.15 -4.35
N THR A 16 -11.31 -2.70 -3.72
CA THR A 16 -12.57 -3.46 -3.64
C THR A 16 -13.13 -3.78 -5.02
N GLN A 17 -13.09 -2.82 -5.95
CA GLN A 17 -13.53 -3.00 -7.34
C GLN A 17 -12.68 -4.02 -8.11
N ASN A 18 -11.45 -4.26 -7.67
CA ASN A 18 -10.50 -5.18 -8.29
C ASN A 18 -10.29 -6.49 -7.50
N LEU A 19 -11.07 -6.76 -6.44
CA LEU A 19 -10.94 -7.99 -5.63
C LEU A 19 -11.04 -9.28 -6.45
N ALA A 20 -11.83 -9.28 -7.53
CA ALA A 20 -11.94 -10.41 -8.44
C ALA A 20 -10.61 -10.82 -9.09
N LEU A 21 -9.59 -9.94 -9.10
CA LEU A 21 -8.23 -10.26 -9.53
C LEU A 21 -7.54 -11.23 -8.56
N PHE A 22 -7.83 -11.10 -7.26
CA PHE A 22 -7.21 -11.88 -6.20
C PHE A 22 -7.83 -13.26 -6.00
N GLU A 23 -9.05 -13.45 -6.53
CA GLU A 23 -9.76 -14.73 -6.47
C GLU A 23 -9.44 -15.66 -7.66
N LYS A 24 -8.89 -15.10 -8.75
CA LYS A 24 -8.60 -15.84 -9.97
C LYS A 24 -7.24 -16.56 -9.89
N PRO A 25 -7.14 -17.79 -10.41
CA PRO A 25 -5.84 -18.41 -10.65
C PRO A 25 -5.10 -17.66 -11.76
N GLY A 26 -3.77 -17.61 -11.66
CA GLY A 26 -2.90 -16.96 -12.64
C GLY A 26 -1.51 -17.57 -12.65
N GLU A 27 -0.63 -17.02 -13.48
CA GLU A 27 0.77 -17.44 -13.53
C GLU A 27 1.52 -16.93 -12.29
N ILE A 28 2.19 -17.84 -11.58
CA ILE A 28 3.01 -17.54 -10.40
C ILE A 28 4.47 -17.77 -10.79
N LYS A 29 5.31 -16.75 -10.62
CA LYS A 29 6.75 -16.87 -10.87
C LYS A 29 7.40 -17.74 -9.77
N PRO A 30 8.44 -18.53 -10.09
CA PRO A 30 9.22 -19.22 -9.06
C PRO A 30 9.76 -18.23 -8.02
N GLY A 31 9.51 -18.51 -6.73
CA GLY A 31 9.96 -17.65 -5.63
C GLY A 31 9.12 -16.39 -5.41
N ALA A 32 7.94 -16.28 -6.04
CA ALA A 32 7.04 -15.16 -5.77
C ALA A 32 6.65 -15.10 -4.28
N PRO A 33 6.66 -13.89 -3.68
CA PRO A 33 6.21 -13.70 -2.30
C PRO A 33 4.70 -13.95 -2.18
N THR A 34 4.22 -14.02 -0.95
CA THR A 34 2.78 -13.94 -0.70
C THR A 34 2.25 -12.54 -1.00
N ILE A 35 0.93 -12.44 -1.21
CA ILE A 35 0.27 -11.14 -1.43
C ILE A 35 0.59 -10.17 -0.29
N MET A 36 0.53 -10.64 0.96
CA MET A 36 0.77 -9.76 2.11
C MET A 36 2.24 -9.31 2.20
N GLU A 37 3.19 -10.23 1.98
CA GLU A 37 4.62 -9.90 1.98
C GLU A 37 4.93 -8.83 0.93
N LEU A 38 4.39 -8.95 -0.29
CA LEU A 38 4.62 -7.94 -1.34
C LEU A 38 4.04 -6.57 -0.95
N ILE A 39 2.82 -6.53 -0.40
CA ILE A 39 2.20 -5.27 0.05
C ILE A 39 3.04 -4.59 1.13
N GLU A 40 3.51 -5.37 2.13
CA GLU A 40 4.34 -4.84 3.20
C GLU A 40 5.67 -4.29 2.66
N ASP A 41 6.33 -5.05 1.78
CA ASP A 41 7.60 -4.66 1.16
C ASP A 41 7.47 -3.38 0.33
N ASP A 42 6.48 -3.31 -0.57
CA ASP A 42 6.29 -2.17 -1.48
C ASP A 42 5.88 -0.91 -0.71
N ILE A 43 5.01 -1.04 0.29
CA ILE A 43 4.61 0.11 1.11
C ILE A 43 5.80 0.58 1.96
N ALA A 44 6.59 -0.32 2.54
CA ALA A 44 7.79 0.04 3.29
C ALA A 44 8.81 0.77 2.41
N GLU A 45 9.05 0.29 1.18
CA GLU A 45 9.93 0.96 0.21
C GLU A 45 9.43 2.37 -0.10
N ASN A 46 8.14 2.53 -0.38
CA ASN A 46 7.54 3.83 -0.67
C ASN A 46 7.66 4.82 0.50
N VAL A 47 7.51 4.35 1.74
CA VAL A 47 7.67 5.18 2.95
C VAL A 47 9.12 5.62 3.13
N MET A 48 10.08 4.73 2.88
CA MET A 48 11.50 5.09 2.88
C MET A 48 11.80 6.15 1.82
N LEU A 49 11.33 5.95 0.59
CA LEU A 49 11.52 6.90 -0.51
C LEU A 49 10.89 8.26 -0.22
N LEU A 50 9.66 8.30 0.31
CA LEU A 50 9.00 9.53 0.76
C LEU A 50 9.86 10.27 1.79
N CYS A 51 10.35 9.53 2.78
CA CYS A 51 11.20 10.06 3.85
C CYS A 51 12.54 10.62 3.35
N GLU A 52 13.11 10.02 2.31
CA GLU A 52 14.34 10.48 1.65
C GLU A 52 14.08 11.72 0.78
N GLN A 53 12.96 11.76 0.06
CA GLN A 53 12.55 12.89 -0.78
C GLN A 53 12.24 14.13 0.05
N HIS A 54 11.67 13.93 1.26
CA HIS A 54 11.29 15.00 2.18
C HIS A 54 12.18 15.02 3.42
N SER A 55 13.46 15.34 3.22
CA SER A 55 14.47 15.43 4.30
C SER A 55 14.10 16.43 5.42
N GLU A 56 13.25 17.40 5.11
CA GLU A 56 12.72 18.43 6.01
C GLU A 56 11.71 17.90 7.04
N LEU A 57 11.14 16.70 6.83
CA LEU A 57 10.18 16.13 7.77
C LEU A 57 10.81 15.91 9.14
N SER A 58 10.14 16.44 10.16
CA SER A 58 10.52 16.23 11.55
C SER A 58 10.32 14.77 11.97
N THR A 59 10.99 14.35 13.04
CA THR A 59 10.80 13.01 13.63
C THR A 59 9.34 12.74 13.99
N GLU A 60 8.59 13.77 14.42
CA GLU A 60 7.17 13.65 14.73
C GLU A 60 6.34 13.35 13.48
N GLN A 61 6.57 14.08 12.38
CA GLN A 61 5.88 13.85 11.11
C GLN A 61 6.21 12.46 10.54
N ARG A 62 7.49 12.05 10.59
CA ARG A 62 7.91 10.70 10.18
C ARG A 62 7.24 9.62 11.03
N GLY A 63 7.15 9.83 12.34
CA GLY A 63 6.44 8.92 13.25
C GLY A 63 4.93 8.86 12.97
N MET A 64 4.32 9.94 12.51
CA MET A 64 2.91 9.96 12.09
C MET A 64 2.70 9.17 10.80
N ILE A 65 3.58 9.34 9.81
CA ILE A 65 3.54 8.56 8.55
C ILE A 65 3.60 7.06 8.84
N VAL A 66 4.52 6.61 9.69
CA VAL A 66 4.64 5.19 10.05
C VAL A 66 3.35 4.64 10.67
N ARG A 67 2.68 5.39 11.55
CA ARG A 67 1.41 4.94 12.16
C ARG A 67 0.28 4.84 11.14
N GLU A 68 0.24 5.74 10.17
CA GLU A 68 -0.77 5.69 9.11
C GLU A 68 -0.53 4.51 8.19
N VAL A 69 0.74 4.23 7.87
CA VAL A 69 1.15 3.05 7.11
C VAL A 69 0.73 1.77 7.83
N ASP A 70 0.97 1.67 9.14
CA ASP A 70 0.51 0.52 9.94
C ASP A 70 -1.02 0.33 9.83
N GLY A 71 -1.78 1.43 9.85
CA GLY A 71 -3.23 1.40 9.66
C GLY A 71 -3.64 0.96 8.26
N ILE A 72 -2.97 1.45 7.22
CA ILE A 72 -3.21 1.04 5.82
C ILE A 72 -2.96 -0.46 5.68
N VAL A 73 -1.80 -0.95 6.14
CA VAL A 73 -1.42 -2.37 6.05
C VAL A 73 -2.45 -3.25 6.77
N TYR A 74 -2.91 -2.82 7.95
CA TYR A 74 -3.96 -3.50 8.71
C TYR A 74 -5.28 -3.59 7.91
N ASP A 75 -5.75 -2.48 7.33
CA ASP A 75 -6.99 -2.46 6.55
C ASP A 75 -6.88 -3.35 5.30
N LEU A 76 -5.74 -3.30 4.60
CA LEU A 76 -5.48 -4.15 3.44
C LEU A 76 -5.49 -5.63 3.82
N GLN A 77 -4.92 -5.97 4.98
CA GLN A 77 -4.95 -7.33 5.52
C GLN A 77 -6.39 -7.79 5.82
N GLU A 78 -7.25 -6.92 6.34
CA GLU A 78 -8.67 -7.25 6.55
C GLU A 78 -9.40 -7.48 5.23
N VAL A 79 -9.26 -6.55 4.27
CA VAL A 79 -9.90 -6.61 2.96
C VAL A 79 -9.47 -7.87 2.17
N LEU A 80 -8.18 -8.22 2.25
CA LEU A 80 -7.59 -9.35 1.53
C LEU A 80 -7.48 -10.62 2.40
N SER A 81 -8.12 -10.67 3.56
CA SER A 81 -7.94 -11.71 4.59
C SER A 81 -8.03 -13.15 4.08
N SER A 82 -8.81 -13.43 3.03
CA SER A 82 -8.96 -14.76 2.45
C SER A 82 -7.84 -15.19 1.48
N VAL A 83 -6.97 -14.27 1.09
CA VAL A 83 -5.93 -14.48 0.07
C VAL A 83 -4.53 -14.08 0.52
N THR A 84 -4.35 -13.40 1.65
CA THR A 84 -3.06 -12.86 2.14
C THR A 84 -1.87 -13.83 2.05
N SER A 85 -2.08 -15.12 2.37
CA SER A 85 -1.04 -16.16 2.38
C SER A 85 -0.80 -16.86 1.05
N LYS A 86 -1.55 -16.51 -0.01
CA LYS A 86 -1.34 -17.06 -1.35
C LYS A 86 -0.17 -16.35 -2.02
N GLN A 87 0.60 -17.11 -2.79
CA GLN A 87 1.64 -16.53 -3.64
C GLN A 87 1.03 -15.62 -4.69
N VAL A 88 1.66 -14.47 -4.89
CA VAL A 88 1.21 -13.46 -5.83
C VAL A 88 1.38 -13.95 -7.28
N THR A 89 0.35 -13.74 -8.10
CA THR A 89 0.44 -13.96 -9.56
C THR A 89 1.07 -12.75 -10.25
N ILE A 90 1.49 -12.90 -11.50
CA ILE A 90 2.07 -11.78 -12.28
C ILE A 90 1.10 -10.59 -12.37
N GLU A 91 -0.19 -10.84 -12.60
CA GLU A 91 -1.19 -9.78 -12.72
C GLU A 91 -1.47 -9.10 -11.36
N GLN A 92 -1.54 -9.88 -10.28
CA GLN A 92 -1.73 -9.35 -8.93
C GLN A 92 -0.52 -8.53 -8.48
N HIS A 93 0.69 -8.95 -8.82
CA HIS A 93 1.92 -8.19 -8.52
C HIS A 93 1.89 -6.84 -9.20
N ALA A 94 1.61 -6.80 -10.51
CA ALA A 94 1.52 -5.53 -11.24
C ALA A 94 0.46 -4.59 -10.65
N PHE A 95 -0.67 -5.15 -10.18
CA PHE A 95 -1.69 -4.36 -9.49
C PHE A 95 -1.21 -3.84 -8.13
N ILE A 96 -0.50 -4.66 -7.33
CA ILE A 96 0.03 -4.25 -6.03
C ILE A 96 1.07 -3.13 -6.20
N ASP A 97 1.98 -3.24 -7.18
CA ASP A 97 2.97 -2.18 -7.50
C ASP A 97 2.27 -0.85 -7.79
N GLU A 98 1.22 -0.88 -8.62
CA GLU A 98 0.41 0.30 -8.95
C GLU A 98 -0.28 0.86 -7.71
N PHE A 99 -0.94 -0.01 -6.93
CA PHE A 99 -1.66 0.35 -5.73
C PHE A 99 -0.74 1.01 -4.68
N ALA A 100 0.45 0.43 -4.45
CA ALA A 100 1.44 0.97 -3.53
C ALA A 100 1.93 2.36 -3.99
N GLY A 101 2.11 2.55 -5.29
CA GLY A 101 2.41 3.87 -5.87
C GLY A 101 1.29 4.89 -5.62
N LEU A 102 0.03 4.49 -5.69
CA LEU A 102 -1.10 5.36 -5.34
C LEU A 102 -1.12 5.71 -3.85
N VAL A 103 -0.80 4.76 -2.96
CA VAL A 103 -0.64 5.02 -1.52
C VAL A 103 0.46 6.06 -1.29
N LYS A 104 1.62 5.91 -1.95
CA LYS A 104 2.71 6.90 -1.87
C LYS A 104 2.22 8.30 -2.27
N ASN A 105 1.46 8.40 -3.36
CA ASN A 105 0.93 9.68 -3.83
C ASN A 105 0.02 10.36 -2.79
N LEU A 106 -0.74 9.62 -1.98
CA LEU A 106 -1.52 10.20 -0.88
C LEU A 106 -0.62 10.90 0.14
N PHE A 107 0.50 10.26 0.51
CA PHE A 107 1.46 10.83 1.44
C PHE A 107 2.22 12.00 0.84
N ASP A 108 2.68 11.91 -0.42
CA ASP A 108 3.35 13.01 -1.12
C ASP A 108 2.48 14.27 -1.11
N ASN A 109 1.18 14.13 -1.41
CA ASN A 109 0.23 15.23 -1.39
C ASN A 109 0.02 15.77 0.03
N ALA A 110 -0.16 14.90 1.02
CA ALA A 110 -0.34 15.32 2.41
C ALA A 110 0.86 16.10 2.95
N VAL A 111 2.08 15.66 2.63
CA VAL A 111 3.32 16.34 3.00
C VAL A 111 3.44 17.70 2.29
N ALA A 112 3.13 17.76 0.98
CA ALA A 112 3.17 19.00 0.22
C ALA A 112 2.16 20.05 0.71
N GLU A 113 1.01 19.61 1.25
CA GLU A 113 -0.02 20.48 1.84
C GLU A 113 0.32 20.94 3.27
N GLY A 114 1.40 20.43 3.88
CA GLY A 114 1.81 20.77 5.24
C GLY A 114 0.92 20.15 6.33
N ALA A 115 0.36 18.96 6.06
CA ALA A 115 -0.48 18.22 6.98
C ALA A 115 0.27 17.62 8.18
#